data_AF-A0A7S0NBW5-F1
#
_entry.id   AF-A0A7S0NBW5-F1
#
_cell.length_a   1.000
_cell.length_b   1.000
_cell.length_c   1.000
_cell.angle_alpha   90.00
_cell.angle_beta   90.00
_cell.angle_gamma   90.00
#
_symmetry.space_group_name_H-M   'P 1'
#
loop_
_entity.id
_entity.type
_entity.pdbx_description
1 polymer ?
#
loop_
_entity_poly.entity_id
_entity_poly.type
_entity_poly.pdbx_seq_one_letter_code
_entity_poly.pdbx_strand_id
1 'polypeptide(L)'
;AGQAASFFGAEMEFFRSLLFAPVLSSRIPPWEHLLNNHIRTKGLHRTSLALPSCWSKSIRGDSRTFAMKSEGEQEIATPRVLAKDVVASTRWLQLVKLTWSDARGRIMKWDAAERPGYHAEGDPLMSPQASAVAILPIVRRSGFEAEVVLISQFRPALGKVCIEAPAGLVDADEKVEDAATRELLEETGLRAGRVLDKDETALCNDPGITNAACKLIIVEVDGDNEENERSLRRAEEGQVFGVAEEGEAIKVLRFPLKHLREQLNKMIAQGMAVDGKLHCFARGLELAGKLL
;
A
#
# COMPACT_ATOMS: atom_id res chain seq x y z
N ALA A 1 -39.43 56.34 -7.95
CA ALA A 1 -39.71 56.12 -6.51
C ALA A 1 -39.57 54.62 -6.28
N GLY A 2 -38.41 54.15 -5.79
CA GLY A 2 -38.22 53.73 -4.39
C GLY A 2 -38.74 52.30 -4.24
N GLN A 3 -37.97 51.25 -3.95
CA GLN A 3 -36.83 51.10 -3.04
C GLN A 3 -35.86 50.04 -3.59
N ALA A 4 -34.58 50.38 -3.64
CA ALA A 4 -33.46 49.46 -3.71
C ALA A 4 -32.52 49.87 -2.57
N ALA A 5 -32.50 49.10 -1.49
CA ALA A 5 -31.46 49.05 -0.44
C ALA A 5 -32.05 48.38 0.80
N SER A 6 -31.61 47.14 1.10
CA SER A 6 -31.36 46.65 2.47
C SER A 6 -31.34 45.11 2.55
N PHE A 7 -30.43 44.42 1.86
CA PHE A 7 -30.07 43.03 2.20
C PHE A 7 -28.63 42.75 1.75
N PHE A 8 -27.69 43.56 2.25
CA PHE A 8 -26.25 43.29 2.18
C PHE A 8 -25.66 43.81 3.49
N GLY A 9 -25.72 43.00 4.54
CA GLY A 9 -25.27 43.39 5.88
C GLY A 9 -25.72 42.44 6.96
N ALA A 10 -25.32 41.16 6.89
CA ALA A 10 -25.41 40.23 8.02
C ALA A 10 -24.55 38.95 7.89
N GLU A 11 -24.04 38.59 6.71
CA GLU A 11 -23.21 37.37 6.54
C GLU A 11 -21.75 37.65 6.12
N MET A 12 -21.26 38.87 6.39
CA MET A 12 -19.84 39.25 6.23
C MET A 12 -19.10 39.43 7.56
N GLU A 13 -19.69 39.01 8.68
CA GLU A 13 -19.04 39.03 10.00
C GLU A 13 -18.56 37.66 10.51
N PHE A 14 -18.93 36.55 9.84
CA PHE A 14 -18.41 35.22 10.22
C PHE A 14 -17.03 34.92 9.60
N PHE A 15 -16.60 35.67 8.57
CA PHE A 15 -15.35 35.45 7.85
C PHE A 15 -14.17 36.34 8.28
N ARG A 16 -14.35 37.25 9.26
CA ARG A 16 -13.29 38.17 9.72
C ARG A 16 -12.63 37.83 11.06
N SER A 17 -13.01 36.73 11.73
CA SER A 17 -12.36 36.32 13.00
C SER A 17 -11.27 35.25 12.86
N LEU A 18 -10.97 34.77 11.65
CA LEU A 18 -9.97 33.71 11.41
C LEU A 18 -8.60 34.21 10.90
N LEU A 19 -8.39 35.53 10.78
CA LEU A 19 -7.16 36.09 10.19
C LEU A 19 -6.12 36.63 11.18
N PHE A 20 -6.31 36.51 12.50
CA PHE A 20 -5.28 36.84 13.48
C PHE A 20 -5.35 35.92 14.70
N ALA A 21 -4.85 34.71 14.56
CA ALA A 21 -4.48 33.86 15.69
C ALA A 21 -2.94 33.79 15.76
N PRO A 22 -2.31 34.09 16.92
CA PRO A 22 -0.87 34.07 17.05
C PRO A 22 -0.34 32.63 16.98
N VAL A 23 0.75 32.47 16.21
CA VAL A 23 1.53 31.22 16.09
C VAL A 23 2.05 30.82 17.47
N LEU A 24 1.40 29.86 18.11
CA LEU A 24 1.95 29.17 19.27
C LEU A 24 2.98 28.15 18.79
N SER A 25 4.24 28.46 19.05
CA SER A 25 5.39 27.57 18.93
C SER A 25 5.20 26.34 19.83
N SER A 26 4.70 25.25 19.28
CA SER A 26 4.80 23.91 19.89
C SER A 26 6.01 23.21 19.29
N ARG A 27 7.09 23.13 20.09
CA ARG A 27 8.30 22.36 19.79
C ARG A 27 7.94 20.91 19.52
N ILE A 28 8.16 20.46 18.29
CA ILE A 28 8.17 19.04 17.91
C ILE A 28 9.46 18.44 18.46
N PRO A 29 9.45 17.35 19.25
CA PRO A 29 10.67 16.72 19.72
C PRO A 29 11.40 16.02 18.56
N PRO A 30 12.75 16.07 18.48
CA PRO A 30 13.50 15.41 17.43
C PRO A 30 13.50 13.89 17.59
N TRP A 31 13.37 13.21 16.46
CA TRP A 31 13.15 11.77 16.25
C TRP A 31 14.42 10.90 16.36
N GLU A 32 15.30 11.16 17.34
CA GLU A 32 16.65 10.54 17.39
C GLU A 32 16.80 9.24 18.21
N HIS A 33 15.72 8.50 18.52
CA HIS A 33 15.84 7.29 19.36
C HIS A 33 15.36 5.96 18.77
N LEU A 34 15.35 5.79 17.44
CA LEU A 34 15.03 4.49 16.81
C LEU A 34 16.10 3.93 15.85
N LEU A 35 17.37 4.30 16.00
CA LEU A 35 18.46 3.63 15.31
C LEU A 35 19.61 3.33 16.26
N ASN A 36 19.52 2.21 16.96
CA ASN A 36 20.69 1.45 17.38
C ASN A 36 20.27 0.04 17.82
N ASN A 37 20.55 -0.96 16.97
CA ASN A 37 21.08 -2.25 17.43
C ASN A 37 21.68 -3.06 16.26
N HIS A 38 23.01 -2.95 16.19
CA HIS A 38 23.99 -4.00 15.94
C HIS A 38 23.91 -4.86 14.66
N ILE A 39 24.72 -4.48 13.68
CA ILE A 39 25.40 -5.43 12.79
C ILE A 39 26.90 -5.30 13.06
N ARG A 40 27.48 -6.28 13.78
CA ARG A 40 28.92 -6.51 13.84
C ARG A 40 29.21 -7.82 13.11
N THR A 41 29.65 -7.73 11.87
CA THR A 41 30.26 -8.84 11.14
C THR A 41 31.68 -9.04 11.65
N LYS A 42 31.99 -10.22 12.17
CA LYS A 42 33.37 -10.69 12.30
C LYS A 42 33.50 -12.01 11.55
N GLY A 43 34.31 -11.98 10.50
CA GLY A 43 34.72 -13.17 9.78
C GLY A 43 35.49 -14.13 10.68
N LEU A 44 35.23 -15.43 10.51
CA LEU A 44 36.09 -16.49 11.02
C LEU A 44 36.72 -17.22 9.85
N HIS A 45 38.04 -17.09 9.76
CA HIS A 45 38.88 -18.00 9.00
C HIS A 45 38.93 -19.37 9.69
N ARG A 46 38.82 -20.42 8.88
CA ARG A 46 39.14 -21.81 9.21
C ARG A 46 40.64 -21.94 9.47
N THR A 47 41.01 -22.42 10.66
CA THR A 47 42.27 -23.15 10.85
C THR A 47 42.04 -24.32 11.80
N SER A 48 42.20 -25.52 11.23
CA SER A 48 42.45 -26.79 11.91
C SER A 48 43.68 -26.68 12.80
N LEU A 49 43.65 -27.25 14.02
CA LEU A 49 44.85 -27.74 14.72
C LEU A 49 44.46 -28.73 15.81
N ALA A 50 45.30 -29.75 15.95
CA ALA A 50 45.11 -31.02 16.61
C ALA A 50 45.14 -30.97 18.15
N LEU A 51 44.49 -31.95 18.77
CA LEU A 51 44.60 -32.30 20.18
C LEU A 51 45.96 -32.95 20.48
N PRO A 52 46.58 -32.63 21.64
CA PRO A 52 47.48 -33.55 22.32
C PRO A 52 46.84 -34.15 23.57
N SER A 53 47.19 -35.42 23.76
CA SER A 53 46.83 -36.32 24.84
C SER A 53 47.61 -36.07 26.13
N CYS A 54 47.11 -36.70 27.20
CA CYS A 54 47.73 -36.90 28.51
C CYS A 54 47.51 -35.75 29.52
N TRP A 55 46.78 -36.04 30.59
CA TRP A 55 47.34 -36.23 31.94
C TRP A 55 46.21 -36.71 32.87
N SER A 56 46.30 -37.97 33.28
CA SER A 56 45.50 -38.51 34.37
C SER A 56 46.10 -38.05 35.69
N LYS A 57 45.32 -37.39 36.54
CA LYS A 57 45.53 -37.40 38.00
C LYS A 57 44.25 -37.02 38.74
N SER A 58 43.83 -37.99 39.55
CA SER A 58 42.76 -37.95 40.53
C SER A 58 42.92 -36.77 41.48
N ILE A 59 41.89 -35.93 41.57
CA ILE A 59 41.64 -35.07 42.72
C ILE A 59 40.19 -35.33 43.15
N ARG A 60 40.04 -36.01 44.29
CA ARG A 60 38.80 -36.07 45.05
C ARG A 60 38.61 -34.70 45.71
N GLY A 61 37.54 -34.00 45.36
CA GLY A 61 37.20 -32.71 45.94
C GLY A 61 35.74 -32.37 45.66
N ASP A 62 34.94 -32.45 46.72
CA ASP A 62 33.63 -31.82 46.96
C ASP A 62 32.82 -31.41 45.71
N SER A 63 31.89 -32.28 45.29
CA SER A 63 30.90 -31.97 44.26
C SER A 63 29.85 -31.00 44.79
N ARG A 64 30.21 -29.73 44.94
CA ARG A 64 29.22 -28.65 44.86
C ARG A 64 29.00 -28.38 43.39
N THR A 65 28.01 -29.06 42.82
CA THR A 65 27.39 -28.65 41.57
C THR A 65 26.90 -27.21 41.75
N PHE A 66 27.67 -26.25 41.23
CA PHE A 66 27.13 -24.95 40.88
C PHE A 66 26.12 -25.21 39.76
N ALA A 67 24.86 -25.38 40.14
CA ALA A 67 23.76 -25.27 39.22
C ALA A 67 23.77 -23.83 38.71
N MET A 68 24.41 -23.59 37.56
CA MET A 68 24.01 -22.48 36.72
C MET A 68 22.53 -22.71 36.45
N LYS A 69 21.66 -21.91 37.08
CA LYS A 69 20.30 -21.78 36.61
C LYS A 69 20.43 -21.40 35.14
N SER A 70 20.02 -22.28 34.24
CA SER A 70 19.72 -21.86 32.89
C SER A 70 18.77 -20.68 33.04
N GLU A 71 19.19 -19.49 32.60
CA GLU A 71 18.26 -18.40 32.41
C GLU A 71 17.16 -18.97 31.51
N GLY A 72 15.95 -19.08 32.05
CA GLY A 72 14.88 -19.83 31.44
C GLY A 72 14.68 -19.37 30.00
N GLU A 73 14.64 -20.33 29.07
CA GLU A 73 14.17 -20.07 27.71
C GLU A 73 12.77 -19.44 27.84
N GLN A 74 12.69 -18.13 27.61
CA GLN A 74 11.40 -17.46 27.54
C GLN A 74 10.64 -18.07 26.38
N GLU A 75 9.55 -18.77 26.68
CA GLU A 75 8.68 -19.37 25.68
C GLU A 75 8.17 -18.28 24.74
N ILE A 76 8.57 -18.37 23.46
CA ILE A 76 8.21 -17.39 22.43
C ILE A 76 6.78 -17.71 21.98
N ALA A 77 5.82 -16.87 22.34
CA ALA A 77 4.42 -17.02 21.94
C ALA A 77 4.18 -16.47 20.52
N THR A 78 3.15 -16.95 19.83
CA THR A 78 2.72 -16.34 18.56
C THR A 78 1.99 -15.02 18.82
N PRO A 79 2.43 -13.89 18.23
CA PRO A 79 1.73 -12.62 18.37
C PRO A 79 0.31 -12.69 17.81
N ARG A 80 -0.64 -12.05 18.49
CA ARG A 80 -2.04 -12.02 18.05
C ARG A 80 -2.80 -10.81 18.58
N VAL A 81 -3.81 -10.39 17.81
CA VAL A 81 -4.81 -9.41 18.26
C VAL A 81 -5.75 -10.12 19.24
N LEU A 82 -5.99 -9.50 20.40
CA LEU A 82 -6.80 -10.02 21.49
C LEU A 82 -8.16 -9.32 21.58
N ALA A 83 -8.20 -8.03 21.26
CA ALA A 83 -9.42 -7.23 21.25
C ALA A 83 -9.31 -6.10 20.21
N LYS A 84 -10.47 -5.67 19.71
CA LYS A 84 -10.64 -4.54 18.80
C LYS A 84 -11.77 -3.65 19.31
N ASP A 85 -11.45 -2.41 19.62
CA ASP A 85 -12.42 -1.39 20.02
C ASP A 85 -12.56 -0.35 18.90
N VAL A 86 -13.79 -0.07 18.46
CA VAL A 86 -14.04 1.02 17.50
C VAL A 86 -13.98 2.36 18.25
N VAL A 87 -13.06 3.22 17.84
CA VAL A 87 -12.87 4.57 18.43
C VAL A 87 -13.79 5.57 17.74
N ALA A 88 -13.86 5.52 16.41
CA ALA A 88 -14.70 6.38 15.59
C ALA A 88 -15.04 5.68 14.26
N SER A 89 -16.21 6.00 13.70
CA SER A 89 -16.69 5.42 12.45
C SER A 89 -17.33 6.50 11.58
N THR A 90 -17.05 6.42 10.29
CA THR A 90 -17.76 7.15 9.22
C THR A 90 -18.37 6.14 8.24
N ARG A 91 -18.96 6.62 7.13
CA ARG A 91 -19.40 5.74 6.04
C ARG A 91 -18.26 4.93 5.41
N TRP A 92 -17.05 5.51 5.35
CA TRP A 92 -15.96 4.98 4.52
C TRP A 92 -14.74 4.47 5.30
N LEU A 93 -14.62 4.86 6.58
CA LEU A 93 -13.44 4.62 7.40
C LEU A 93 -13.81 4.43 8.87
N GLN A 94 -13.18 3.45 9.51
CA GLN A 94 -13.19 3.23 10.95
C GLN A 94 -11.80 3.39 11.54
N LEU A 95 -11.69 4.15 12.63
CA LEU A 95 -10.52 4.16 13.49
C LEU A 95 -10.74 3.15 14.61
N VAL A 96 -9.79 2.22 14.77
CA VAL A 96 -9.86 1.14 15.74
C VAL A 96 -8.65 1.12 16.66
N LYS A 97 -8.87 0.71 17.90
CA LYS A 97 -7.84 0.48 18.90
C LYS A 97 -7.71 -1.02 19.12
N LEU A 98 -6.53 -1.56 18.80
CA LEU A 98 -6.22 -2.96 18.97
C LEU A 98 -5.54 -3.17 20.31
N THR A 99 -5.92 -4.23 21.03
CA THR A 99 -5.12 -4.80 22.11
C THR A 99 -4.50 -6.07 21.57
N TRP A 100 -3.17 -6.20 21.62
CA TRP A 100 -2.44 -7.35 21.07
C TRP A 100 -1.34 -7.83 22.01
N SER A 101 -0.99 -9.11 21.92
CA SER A 101 0.15 -9.69 22.64
C SER A 101 1.33 -9.89 21.70
N ASP A 102 2.53 -9.49 22.10
CA ASP A 102 3.75 -9.83 21.37
C ASP A 102 4.28 -11.22 21.70
N ALA A 103 5.41 -11.56 21.08
CA ALA A 103 6.04 -12.86 21.25
C ALA A 103 6.62 -13.11 22.65
N ARG A 104 6.69 -12.07 23.50
CA ARG A 104 7.12 -12.15 24.90
C ARG A 104 5.93 -12.12 25.87
N GLY A 105 4.70 -12.21 25.35
CA GLY A 105 3.47 -12.14 26.14
C GLY A 105 3.14 -10.73 26.66
N ARG A 106 3.83 -9.68 26.21
CA ARG A 106 3.53 -8.30 26.61
C ARG A 106 2.27 -7.84 25.88
N ILE A 107 1.37 -7.22 26.63
CA ILE A 107 0.14 -6.65 26.11
C ILE A 107 0.37 -5.20 25.73
N MET A 108 0.06 -4.85 24.49
CA MET A 108 0.24 -3.52 23.93
C MET A 108 -1.02 -3.05 23.21
N LYS A 109 -1.07 -1.74 22.97
CA LYS A 109 -2.10 -1.11 22.16
C LYS A 109 -1.54 -0.66 20.82
N TRP A 110 -2.37 -0.70 19.78
CA TRP A 110 -2.05 -0.20 18.45
C TRP A 110 -3.26 0.53 17.87
N ASP A 111 -3.04 1.69 17.25
CA ASP A 111 -4.08 2.40 16.52
C ASP A 111 -4.03 1.96 15.04
N ALA A 112 -5.19 1.61 14.48
CA ALA A 112 -5.30 1.17 13.09
C ALA A 112 -6.55 1.76 12.43
N ALA A 113 -6.62 1.68 11.11
CA ALA A 113 -7.81 2.04 10.35
C ALA A 113 -8.27 0.90 9.43
N GLU A 114 -9.58 0.74 9.27
CA GLU A 114 -10.20 -0.29 8.42
C GLU A 114 -11.42 0.26 7.66
N ARG A 115 -11.85 -0.44 6.61
CA ARG A 115 -13.13 -0.14 5.96
C ARG A 115 -14.26 -0.80 6.75
N PRO A 116 -15.34 -0.07 7.09
CA PRO A 116 -16.50 -0.67 7.73
C PRO A 116 -17.18 -1.69 6.81
N GLY A 117 -17.71 -2.78 7.37
CA GLY A 117 -18.55 -3.74 6.65
C GLY A 117 -17.84 -4.91 5.95
N TYR A 118 -16.50 -4.93 5.94
CA TYR A 118 -15.70 -6.00 5.33
C TYR A 118 -15.13 -6.97 6.37
N HIS A 119 -16.01 -7.68 7.08
CA HIS A 119 -15.64 -8.73 8.04
C HIS A 119 -16.61 -9.91 7.92
N ALA A 120 -16.11 -11.08 7.50
CA ALA A 120 -16.94 -12.29 7.48
C ALA A 120 -17.07 -12.88 8.88
N GLU A 121 -18.16 -13.60 9.14
CA GLU A 121 -18.33 -14.31 10.41
C GLU A 121 -17.22 -15.34 10.60
N GLY A 122 -16.47 -15.23 11.70
CA GLY A 122 -15.33 -16.11 12.00
C GLY A 122 -13.96 -15.58 11.57
N ASP A 123 -13.90 -14.45 10.88
CA ASP A 123 -12.61 -13.82 10.56
C ASP A 123 -11.88 -13.35 11.83
N PRO A 124 -10.53 -13.36 11.83
CA PRO A 124 -9.75 -12.68 12.87
C PRO A 124 -10.17 -11.21 13.01
N LEU A 125 -10.02 -10.65 14.22
CA LEU A 125 -10.36 -9.25 14.51
C LEU A 125 -9.78 -8.25 13.51
N MET A 126 -8.60 -8.55 12.98
CA MET A 126 -7.98 -7.88 11.84
C MET A 126 -7.47 -8.94 10.87
N SER A 127 -7.95 -8.90 9.64
CA SER A 127 -7.48 -9.70 8.51
C SER A 127 -7.31 -8.80 7.28
N PRO A 128 -6.43 -9.13 6.32
CA PRO A 128 -6.33 -8.39 5.07
C PRO A 128 -7.67 -8.37 4.33
N GLN A 129 -8.22 -7.18 4.12
CA GLN A 129 -9.47 -6.98 3.40
C GLN A 129 -9.18 -6.77 1.92
N ALA A 130 -9.20 -7.85 1.12
CA ALA A 130 -9.06 -7.81 -0.34
C ALA A 130 -10.32 -7.23 -1.03
N SER A 131 -10.70 -6.03 -0.61
CA SER A 131 -11.91 -5.31 -1.02
C SER A 131 -11.78 -4.67 -2.40
N ALA A 132 -10.59 -4.67 -2.98
CA ALA A 132 -10.29 -4.03 -4.26
C ALA A 132 -9.48 -4.93 -5.18
N VAL A 133 -9.57 -4.66 -6.47
CA VAL A 133 -8.71 -5.24 -7.50
C VAL A 133 -7.92 -4.13 -8.19
N ALA A 134 -6.62 -4.34 -8.38
CA ALA A 134 -5.77 -3.52 -9.21
C ALA A 134 -5.48 -4.27 -10.50
N ILE A 135 -5.51 -3.57 -11.64
CA ILE A 135 -5.34 -4.15 -12.96
C ILE A 135 -4.09 -3.56 -13.58
N LEU A 136 -3.14 -4.40 -14.01
CA LEU A 136 -2.01 -3.97 -14.82
C LEU A 136 -2.23 -4.36 -16.29
N PRO A 137 -2.88 -3.49 -17.09
CA PRO A 137 -3.13 -3.77 -18.51
C PRO A 137 -1.85 -3.59 -19.33
N ILE A 138 -1.44 -4.66 -20.01
CA ILE A 138 -0.33 -4.68 -20.96
C ILE A 138 -0.90 -4.68 -22.38
N VAL A 139 -0.78 -3.55 -23.05
CA VAL A 139 -1.23 -3.37 -24.43
C VAL A 139 -0.20 -3.99 -25.38
N ARG A 140 -0.69 -4.87 -26.26
CA ARG A 140 0.09 -5.48 -27.35
C ARG A 140 -0.47 -5.00 -28.69
N ARG A 141 0.42 -4.52 -29.56
CA ARG A 141 0.10 -4.07 -30.92
C ARG A 141 1.14 -4.57 -31.91
N SER A 142 0.69 -4.93 -33.09
CA SER A 142 1.54 -5.43 -34.16
C SER A 142 2.53 -4.36 -34.59
N GLY A 143 3.83 -4.65 -34.45
CA GLY A 143 4.91 -3.74 -34.84
C GLY A 143 5.31 -2.70 -33.79
N PHE A 144 4.73 -2.73 -32.59
CA PHE A 144 5.08 -1.82 -31.48
C PHE A 144 5.60 -2.58 -30.27
N GLU A 145 6.40 -1.91 -29.43
CA GLU A 145 6.78 -2.46 -28.12
C GLU A 145 5.56 -2.53 -27.20
N ALA A 146 5.60 -3.43 -26.20
CA ALA A 146 4.52 -3.53 -25.21
C ALA A 146 4.42 -2.24 -24.38
N GLU A 147 3.19 -1.80 -24.17
CA GLU A 147 2.88 -0.61 -23.38
C GLU A 147 2.07 -1.01 -22.16
N VAL A 148 2.17 -0.21 -21.10
CA VAL A 148 1.28 -0.31 -19.95
C VAL A 148 0.31 0.85 -19.96
N VAL A 149 -0.95 0.56 -19.64
CA VAL A 149 -1.96 1.58 -19.39
C VAL A 149 -2.08 1.82 -17.89
N LEU A 150 -2.01 3.09 -17.52
CA LEU A 150 -2.17 3.60 -16.17
C LEU A 150 -3.25 4.66 -16.16
N ILE A 151 -3.64 5.09 -14.97
CA ILE A 151 -4.57 6.18 -14.79
C ILE A 151 -3.93 7.28 -13.94
N SER A 152 -4.46 8.49 -14.11
CA SER A 152 -4.21 9.61 -13.21
C SER A 152 -5.53 10.18 -12.71
N GLN A 153 -5.61 10.34 -11.39
CA GLN A 153 -6.79 10.87 -10.72
C GLN A 153 -6.38 11.69 -9.50
N PHE A 154 -7.21 12.65 -9.10
CA PHE A 154 -6.96 13.41 -7.88
C PHE A 154 -7.35 12.56 -6.67
N ARG A 155 -6.41 12.34 -5.75
CA ARG A 155 -6.66 11.66 -4.48
C ARG A 155 -6.79 12.68 -3.35
N PRO A 156 -8.00 12.90 -2.79
CA PRO A 156 -8.19 13.88 -1.71
C PRO A 156 -7.30 13.63 -0.50
N ALA A 157 -7.03 12.37 -0.17
CA ALA A 157 -6.15 11.97 0.94
C ALA A 157 -4.68 12.43 0.76
N LEU A 158 -4.25 12.67 -0.49
CA LEU A 158 -2.90 13.16 -0.82
C LEU A 158 -2.88 14.65 -1.18
N GLY A 159 -4.05 15.24 -1.47
CA GLY A 159 -4.16 16.59 -2.03
C GLY A 159 -3.46 16.74 -3.38
N LYS A 160 -3.30 15.65 -4.13
CA LYS A 160 -2.50 15.58 -5.36
C LYS A 160 -3.14 14.66 -6.40
N VAL A 161 -2.77 14.89 -7.66
CA VAL A 161 -2.95 13.87 -8.70
C VAL A 161 -1.98 12.73 -8.44
N CYS A 162 -2.50 11.51 -8.46
CA CYS A 162 -1.77 10.27 -8.25
C CYS A 162 -1.81 9.42 -9.53
N ILE A 163 -0.65 8.86 -9.90
CA ILE A 163 -0.52 7.90 -11.00
C ILE A 163 -0.61 6.50 -10.45
N GLU A 164 -1.57 5.73 -10.95
CA GLU A 164 -1.93 4.43 -10.40
C GLU A 164 -2.26 3.44 -11.53
N ALA A 165 -2.27 2.15 -11.20
CA ALA A 165 -2.93 1.16 -12.04
C ALA A 165 -4.47 1.37 -11.94
N PRO A 166 -5.25 1.10 -13.01
CA PRO A 166 -6.71 1.01 -12.90
C PRO A 166 -7.10 0.12 -11.73
N ALA A 167 -8.07 0.53 -10.92
CA ALA A 167 -8.45 -0.20 -9.73
C ALA A 167 -9.80 0.26 -9.17
N GLY A 168 -10.58 -0.69 -8.68
CA GLY A 168 -11.80 -0.38 -7.94
C GLY A 168 -12.21 -1.50 -6.98
N LEU A 169 -13.37 -1.30 -6.36
CA LEU A 169 -13.87 -2.22 -5.34
C LEU A 169 -14.47 -3.47 -5.99
N VAL A 170 -14.30 -4.61 -5.32
CA VAL A 170 -15.00 -5.85 -5.69
C VAL A 170 -16.35 -5.84 -5.01
N ASP A 171 -17.41 -5.95 -5.80
CA ASP A 171 -18.78 -5.99 -5.29
C ASP A 171 -19.07 -7.30 -4.53
N ALA A 172 -20.14 -7.28 -3.72
CA ALA A 172 -20.59 -8.49 -3.03
C ALA A 172 -20.93 -9.59 -4.05
N ASP A 173 -20.41 -10.79 -3.82
CA ASP A 173 -20.54 -11.97 -4.69
C ASP A 173 -19.93 -11.83 -6.11
N GLU A 174 -19.20 -10.74 -6.38
CA GLU A 174 -18.48 -10.53 -7.65
C GLU A 174 -17.15 -11.30 -7.64
N LYS A 175 -16.82 -11.95 -8.75
CA LYS A 175 -15.47 -12.51 -8.91
C LYS A 175 -14.48 -11.39 -9.16
N VAL A 176 -13.27 -11.55 -8.63
CA VAL A 176 -12.20 -10.55 -8.73
C VAL A 176 -11.83 -10.28 -10.21
N GLU A 177 -11.90 -11.30 -11.07
CA GLU A 177 -11.65 -11.17 -12.51
C GLU A 177 -12.77 -10.40 -13.23
N ASP A 178 -14.01 -10.55 -12.79
CA ASP A 178 -15.16 -9.83 -13.35
C ASP A 178 -15.07 -8.36 -12.95
N ALA A 179 -14.75 -8.08 -11.66
CA ALA A 179 -14.45 -6.74 -11.17
C ALA A 179 -13.30 -6.09 -11.97
N ALA A 180 -12.20 -6.81 -12.20
CA ALA A 180 -11.08 -6.29 -12.99
C ALA A 180 -11.48 -5.91 -14.42
N THR A 181 -12.35 -6.70 -15.04
CA THR A 181 -12.83 -6.43 -16.40
C THR A 181 -13.76 -5.21 -16.43
N ARG A 182 -14.64 -5.08 -15.44
CA ARG A 182 -15.56 -3.95 -15.27
C ARG A 182 -14.80 -2.65 -15.04
N GLU A 183 -13.94 -2.62 -14.03
CA GLU A 183 -13.16 -1.44 -13.64
C GLU A 183 -12.23 -0.97 -14.76
N LEU A 184 -11.57 -1.89 -15.47
CA LEU A 184 -10.74 -1.52 -16.63
C LEU A 184 -11.58 -0.84 -17.74
N LEU A 185 -12.79 -1.35 -17.99
CA LEU A 185 -13.68 -0.76 -19.00
C LEU A 185 -14.20 0.61 -18.55
N GLU A 186 -14.58 0.77 -17.28
CA GLU A 186 -15.13 2.01 -16.72
C GLU A 186 -14.08 3.13 -16.66
N GLU A 187 -12.87 2.81 -16.19
CA GLU A 187 -11.81 3.79 -15.97
C GLU A 187 -10.97 4.09 -17.23
N THR A 188 -10.96 3.20 -18.22
CA THR A 188 -10.10 3.38 -19.41
C THR A 188 -10.78 3.12 -20.76
N GLY A 189 -12.01 2.60 -20.77
CA GLY A 189 -12.69 2.17 -21.99
C GLY A 189 -12.07 0.94 -22.66
N LEU A 190 -11.11 0.26 -22.02
CA LEU A 190 -10.42 -0.89 -22.60
C LEU A 190 -11.11 -2.19 -22.23
N ARG A 191 -11.17 -3.13 -23.17
CA ARG A 191 -11.58 -4.49 -22.92
C ARG A 191 -10.36 -5.35 -22.60
N ALA A 192 -10.42 -6.01 -21.45
CA ALA A 192 -9.44 -7.04 -21.08
C ALA A 192 -9.48 -8.19 -22.11
N GLY A 193 -8.29 -8.64 -22.51
CA GLY A 193 -8.10 -9.87 -23.27
C GLY A 193 -7.73 -11.01 -22.33
N ARG A 194 -6.58 -11.64 -22.59
CA ARG A 194 -6.10 -12.78 -21.80
C ARG A 194 -5.53 -12.32 -20.45
N VAL A 195 -5.90 -12.99 -19.36
CA VAL A 195 -5.22 -12.85 -18.07
C VAL A 195 -3.81 -13.46 -18.18
N LEU A 196 -2.78 -12.65 -17.96
CA LEU A 196 -1.38 -13.05 -17.99
C LEU A 196 -0.92 -13.60 -16.64
N ASP A 197 -1.36 -12.97 -15.56
CA ASP A 197 -1.05 -13.36 -14.19
C ASP A 197 -2.10 -12.81 -13.22
N LYS A 198 -2.26 -13.45 -12.06
CA LYS A 198 -3.16 -12.96 -11.00
C LYS A 198 -2.71 -13.43 -9.61
N ASP A 199 -2.92 -12.57 -8.63
CA ASP A 199 -2.72 -12.95 -7.24
C ASP A 199 -3.88 -13.80 -6.71
N GLU A 200 -3.55 -14.97 -6.18
CA GLU A 200 -4.50 -15.78 -5.41
C GLU A 200 -4.73 -15.19 -4.01
N THR A 201 -3.71 -14.55 -3.44
CA THR A 201 -3.71 -13.99 -2.07
C THR A 201 -3.82 -12.46 -2.05
N ALA A 202 -4.31 -11.91 -0.95
CA ALA A 202 -4.43 -10.47 -0.77
C ALA A 202 -3.06 -9.78 -0.62
N LEU A 203 -2.84 -8.72 -1.41
CA LEU A 203 -1.72 -7.78 -1.26
C LEU A 203 -2.10 -6.68 -0.27
N CYS A 204 -1.42 -6.63 0.88
CA CYS A 204 -1.64 -5.59 1.88
C CYS A 204 -1.05 -4.25 1.40
N ASN A 205 -1.87 -3.19 1.37
CA ASN A 205 -1.45 -1.88 0.86
C ASN A 205 -0.56 -1.12 1.84
N ASP A 206 -0.97 -1.03 3.11
CA ASP A 206 -0.20 -0.39 4.19
C ASP A 206 -0.43 -1.14 5.51
N PRO A 207 0.27 -2.27 5.73
CA PRO A 207 0.04 -3.16 6.87
C PRO A 207 0.45 -2.56 8.23
N GLY A 208 1.15 -1.43 8.25
CA GLY A 208 1.53 -0.75 9.49
C GLY A 208 0.37 0.02 10.13
N ILE A 209 -0.61 0.43 9.33
CA ILE A 209 -1.70 1.33 9.73
C ILE A 209 -3.08 0.74 9.40
N THR A 210 -3.19 0.00 8.29
CA THR A 210 -4.48 -0.48 7.79
C THR A 210 -4.47 -1.97 7.50
N ASN A 211 -5.65 -2.56 7.44
CA ASN A 211 -5.84 -3.90 6.86
C ASN A 211 -6.33 -3.85 5.41
N ALA A 212 -6.30 -2.68 4.77
CA ALA A 212 -6.72 -2.54 3.37
C ALA A 212 -5.79 -3.36 2.47
N ALA A 213 -6.39 -4.22 1.66
CA ALA A 213 -5.68 -5.06 0.72
C ALA A 213 -6.37 -5.06 -0.65
N CYS A 214 -5.64 -5.46 -1.67
CA CYS A 214 -6.18 -5.68 -3.00
C CYS A 214 -5.65 -7.00 -3.58
N LYS A 215 -6.18 -7.42 -4.72
CA LYS A 215 -5.52 -8.41 -5.59
C LYS A 215 -4.99 -7.70 -6.83
N LEU A 216 -3.85 -8.11 -7.35
CA LEU A 216 -3.36 -7.65 -8.64
C LEU A 216 -3.73 -8.66 -9.74
N ILE A 217 -4.23 -8.17 -10.85
CA ILE A 217 -4.43 -8.95 -12.08
C ILE A 217 -3.67 -8.26 -13.21
N ILE A 218 -2.82 -9.01 -13.91
CA ILE A 218 -2.14 -8.55 -15.11
C ILE A 218 -2.91 -9.09 -16.30
N VAL A 219 -3.38 -8.20 -17.16
CA VAL A 219 -4.16 -8.57 -18.36
C VAL A 219 -3.46 -8.10 -19.61
N GLU A 220 -3.55 -8.90 -20.66
CA GLU A 220 -3.20 -8.47 -22.02
C GLU A 220 -4.38 -7.72 -22.61
N VAL A 221 -4.11 -6.59 -23.26
CA VAL A 221 -5.08 -5.84 -24.04
C VAL A 221 -4.62 -5.86 -25.49
N ASP A 222 -5.45 -6.41 -26.37
CA ASP A 222 -5.21 -6.35 -27.82
C ASP A 222 -5.46 -4.92 -28.29
N GLY A 223 -4.39 -4.19 -28.60
CA GLY A 223 -4.47 -2.82 -29.09
C GLY A 223 -4.71 -2.71 -30.60
N ASP A 224 -4.73 -3.83 -31.34
CA ASP A 224 -5.10 -3.86 -32.76
C ASP A 224 -6.62 -4.14 -32.92
N ASN A 225 -7.30 -4.54 -31.84
CA ASN A 225 -8.75 -4.60 -31.79
C ASN A 225 -9.38 -3.19 -31.97
N GLU A 226 -10.38 -3.07 -32.83
CA GLU A 226 -10.99 -1.78 -33.19
C GLU A 226 -11.59 -1.01 -32.00
N GLU A 227 -12.15 -1.69 -30.99
CA GLU A 227 -12.74 -1.03 -29.82
C GLU A 227 -11.65 -0.49 -28.90
N ASN A 228 -10.60 -1.29 -28.66
CA ASN A 228 -9.47 -0.87 -27.84
C ASN A 228 -8.68 0.25 -28.53
N GLU A 229 -8.41 0.16 -29.83
CA GLU A 229 -7.75 1.22 -30.60
C GLU A 229 -8.51 2.55 -30.50
N ARG A 230 -9.84 2.49 -30.64
CA ARG A 230 -10.71 3.66 -30.49
C ARG A 230 -10.64 4.26 -29.09
N SER A 231 -10.66 3.44 -28.04
CA SER A 231 -10.55 3.90 -26.65
C SER A 231 -9.18 4.53 -26.38
N LEU A 232 -8.09 3.92 -26.85
CA LEU A 232 -6.74 4.48 -26.75
C LEU A 232 -6.63 5.84 -27.45
N ARG A 233 -7.20 5.97 -28.66
CA ARG A 233 -7.22 7.24 -29.38
C ARG A 233 -7.98 8.33 -28.64
N ARG A 234 -9.16 8.00 -28.10
CA ARG A 234 -9.95 8.97 -27.32
C ARG A 234 -9.22 9.44 -26.06
N ALA A 235 -8.49 8.55 -25.40
CA ALA A 235 -7.62 8.91 -24.29
C ALA A 235 -6.53 9.91 -24.70
N GLU A 236 -5.88 9.70 -25.86
CA GLU A 236 -4.89 10.63 -26.42
C GLU A 236 -5.49 12.00 -26.78
N GLU A 237 -6.74 12.01 -27.24
CA GLU A 237 -7.53 13.22 -27.52
C GLU A 237 -8.02 13.92 -26.24
N GLY A 238 -7.71 13.37 -25.06
CA GLY A 238 -7.99 13.98 -23.76
C GLY A 238 -9.35 13.61 -23.15
N GLN A 239 -9.99 12.52 -23.60
CA GLN A 239 -11.20 12.01 -22.96
C GLN A 239 -10.93 11.71 -21.47
N VAL A 240 -11.92 12.07 -20.64
CA VAL A 240 -11.98 11.73 -19.23
C VAL A 240 -12.96 10.57 -19.04
N PHE A 241 -12.57 9.60 -18.22
CA PHE A 241 -13.30 8.36 -17.92
C PHE A 241 -13.73 8.35 -16.44
N GLY A 242 -14.51 7.34 -16.02
CA GLY A 242 -15.02 7.21 -14.65
C GLY A 242 -16.08 8.24 -14.23
N VAL A 243 -16.40 9.23 -15.08
CA VAL A 243 -17.26 10.37 -14.71
C VAL A 243 -18.72 10.02 -14.38
N ALA A 244 -19.11 8.75 -14.53
CA ALA A 244 -20.41 8.26 -14.04
C ALA A 244 -20.45 8.18 -12.51
N GLU A 245 -19.29 7.96 -11.87
CA GLU A 245 -19.15 7.84 -10.43
C GLU A 245 -18.81 9.17 -9.76
N GLU A 246 -19.37 9.39 -8.57
CA GLU A 246 -19.21 10.64 -7.84
C GLU A 246 -17.74 10.83 -7.40
N GLY A 247 -17.14 11.95 -7.80
CA GLY A 247 -15.78 12.30 -7.42
C GLY A 247 -14.69 11.70 -8.32
N GLU A 248 -15.08 11.02 -9.40
CA GLU A 248 -14.15 10.46 -10.37
C GLU A 248 -13.99 11.34 -11.62
N ALA A 249 -12.73 11.53 -12.01
CA ALA A 249 -12.34 12.21 -13.23
C ALA A 249 -10.98 11.65 -13.66
N ILE A 250 -11.02 10.56 -14.42
CA ILE A 250 -9.86 9.73 -14.68
C ILE A 250 -9.28 10.05 -16.05
N LYS A 251 -7.96 10.30 -16.09
CA LYS A 251 -7.22 10.39 -17.35
C LYS A 251 -6.36 9.17 -17.53
N VAL A 252 -6.44 8.57 -18.71
CA VAL A 252 -5.66 7.41 -19.11
C VAL A 252 -4.26 7.85 -19.57
N LEU A 253 -3.24 7.15 -19.11
CA LEU A 253 -1.84 7.34 -19.47
C LEU A 253 -1.31 6.05 -20.10
N ARG A 254 -0.57 6.18 -21.20
CA ARG A 254 0.06 5.04 -21.89
C ARG A 254 1.56 5.24 -21.94
N PHE A 255 2.32 4.25 -21.45
CA PHE A 255 3.78 4.31 -21.44
C PHE A 255 4.40 3.03 -22.00
N PRO A 256 5.52 3.12 -22.74
CA PRO A 256 6.31 1.93 -23.07
C PRO A 256 6.74 1.22 -21.80
N LEU A 257 6.45 -0.08 -21.69
CA LEU A 257 6.70 -0.87 -20.48
C LEU A 257 8.19 -0.83 -20.09
N LYS A 258 9.07 -0.89 -21.10
CA LYS A 258 10.54 -0.81 -20.97
C LYS A 258 11.04 0.46 -20.28
N HIS A 259 10.32 1.58 -20.45
CA HIS A 259 10.71 2.89 -19.94
C HIS A 259 9.81 3.39 -18.79
N LEU A 260 8.99 2.49 -18.22
CA LEU A 260 8.00 2.84 -17.23
C LEU A 260 8.58 3.63 -16.05
N ARG A 261 9.69 3.17 -15.45
CA ARG A 261 10.30 3.85 -14.29
C ARG A 261 10.73 5.28 -14.60
N GLU A 262 11.29 5.51 -15.78
CA GLU A 262 11.69 6.85 -16.23
C GLU A 262 10.48 7.77 -16.36
N GLN A 263 9.38 7.27 -16.94
CA GLN A 263 8.14 8.03 -17.09
C GLN A 263 7.54 8.38 -15.72
N LEU A 264 7.48 7.43 -14.79
CA LEU A 264 6.99 7.69 -13.43
C LEU A 264 7.84 8.74 -12.70
N ASN A 265 9.17 8.71 -12.87
CA ASN A 265 10.06 9.73 -12.30
C ASN A 265 9.79 11.14 -12.88
N LYS A 266 9.45 11.24 -14.17
CA LYS A 266 9.03 12.51 -14.79
C LYS A 266 7.72 13.03 -14.16
N MET A 267 6.76 12.13 -13.90
CA MET A 267 5.50 12.51 -13.25
C MET A 267 5.74 13.03 -11.83
N ILE A 268 6.62 12.36 -11.06
CA ILE A 268 7.03 12.81 -9.73
C ILE A 268 7.68 14.20 -9.80
N ALA A 269 8.57 14.43 -10.77
CA ALA A 269 9.22 15.73 -10.96
C ALA A 269 8.22 16.87 -11.31
N GLN A 270 7.05 16.52 -11.86
CA GLN A 270 5.95 17.45 -12.14
C GLN A 270 5.02 17.67 -10.92
N GLY A 271 5.33 17.08 -9.76
CA GLY A 271 4.58 17.26 -8.52
C GLY A 271 3.46 16.24 -8.28
N MET A 272 3.30 15.25 -9.16
CA MET A 272 2.33 14.16 -8.99
C MET A 272 2.84 13.12 -7.99
N ALA A 273 1.89 12.42 -7.35
CA ALA A 273 2.17 11.21 -6.60
C ALA A 273 2.18 9.99 -7.54
N VAL A 274 2.85 8.92 -7.14
CA VAL A 274 2.84 7.63 -7.83
C VAL A 274 2.54 6.56 -6.79
N ASP A 275 1.63 5.64 -7.10
CA ASP A 275 1.32 4.50 -6.22
C ASP A 275 2.60 3.67 -5.92
N GLY A 276 2.74 3.27 -4.66
CA GLY A 276 3.93 2.56 -4.19
C GLY A 276 4.12 1.19 -4.86
N LYS A 277 3.03 0.45 -5.12
CA LYS A 277 3.08 -0.87 -5.77
C LYS A 277 3.53 -0.71 -7.22
N LEU A 278 2.95 0.25 -7.93
CA LEU A 278 3.34 0.61 -9.29
C LEU A 278 4.83 1.02 -9.39
N HIS A 279 5.30 1.85 -8.46
CA HIS A 279 6.70 2.26 -8.43
C HIS A 279 7.64 1.07 -8.16
N CYS A 280 7.28 0.19 -7.23
CA CYS A 280 8.02 -1.05 -6.95
C CYS A 280 8.07 -1.98 -8.17
N PHE A 281 6.95 -2.17 -8.86
CA PHE A 281 6.88 -2.94 -10.11
C PHE A 281 7.82 -2.37 -11.18
N ALA A 282 7.72 -1.06 -11.45
CA ALA A 282 8.57 -0.40 -12.45
C ALA A 282 10.07 -0.50 -12.11
N ARG A 283 10.41 -0.41 -10.82
CA ARG A 283 11.80 -0.59 -10.35
C ARG A 283 12.26 -2.03 -10.50
N GLY A 284 11.44 -3.01 -10.14
CA GLY A 284 11.75 -4.43 -10.30
C GLY A 284 11.99 -4.80 -11.75
N LEU A 285 11.13 -4.33 -12.65
CA LEU A 285 11.26 -4.52 -14.10
C LEU A 285 12.57 -3.95 -14.65
N GLU A 286 12.92 -2.71 -14.26
CA GLU A 286 14.17 -2.08 -14.71
C GLU A 286 15.41 -2.80 -14.16
N LEU A 287 15.37 -3.25 -12.91
CA LEU A 287 16.47 -4.01 -12.30
C LEU A 287 16.65 -5.37 -12.98
N ALA A 288 15.56 -6.07 -13.27
CA ALA A 288 15.60 -7.35 -13.98
C ALA A 288 16.32 -7.20 -15.33
N GLY A 289 15.95 -6.20 -16.14
CA GLY A 289 16.61 -5.96 -17.43
C GLY A 289 18.07 -5.50 -17.36
N LYS A 290 18.58 -5.15 -16.16
CA LYS A 290 19.99 -4.79 -15.93
C LYS A 290 20.82 -5.93 -15.34
N LEU A 291 20.19 -6.82 -14.58
CA LEU A 291 20.88 -7.81 -13.74
C LEU A 291 20.71 -9.25 -14.25
N LEU A 292 19.70 -9.53 -15.08
CA LEU A 292 19.40 -10.83 -15.68
C LEU A 292 19.65 -10.80 -17.18
#